data_AF-A0A1F9VGS2-F1
#
_entry.id   AF-A0A1F9VGS2-F1
#
_cell.length_a   1.000
_cell.length_b   1.000
_cell.length_c   1.000
_cell.angle_alpha   90.00
_cell.angle_beta   90.00
_cell.angle_gamma   90.00
#
_symmetry.space_group_name_H-M   'P 1'
#
loop_
_entity.id
_entity.type
_entity.pdbx_description
1 polymer ?
#
loop_
_entity_poly.entity_id
_entity_poly.type
_entity_poly.pdbx_seq_one_letter_code
_entity_poly.pdbx_strand_id
1 'polypeptide(L)'
;MEQKLKAVYNTSGKQKAKLAARARFASFMEMSEQKFGHLIIETEKDPLFKKFLFAGGRGARLLKYSRFPGASFSSSTIEFNDALACGGQPLDVEGFSEERAGAVASVRKIGLEKFRKYFLDSEEALEPAKLCSICGISEHELALVIGLVNDIAVRGEFYHPSGLNQEAESNYFKIASVAYDSEGFPLISFYSPKYAQGRYIINRDTLEDLKRSGYFSEAELPGIEALVNRLEKINLRKSTIFQAVSNIALRQKDYITSGNECRLVEFTQKALSAVIGVDSSIVSRAIYKKSVELPDGTEKPISFFFPSKQDLCSFMIRDLIGGETSALSDDRIRKILAGRHNFVVSRRTVALCRKESGIDTYIVRRKARK
;
A
#
# COMPACT_ATOMS: atom_id res chain seq x y z
N MET A 1 -35.04 1.43 40.89
CA MET A 1 -34.05 2.49 40.55
C MET A 1 -32.70 1.88 40.14
N GLU A 2 -32.23 0.83 40.82
CA GLU A 2 -30.97 0.13 40.50
C GLU A 2 -30.89 -0.54 39.12
N GLN A 3 -31.99 -1.08 38.58
CA GLN A 3 -32.00 -1.67 37.23
C GLN A 3 -31.79 -0.63 36.12
N LYS A 4 -32.27 0.60 36.29
CA LYS A 4 -32.04 1.71 35.35
C LYS A 4 -30.60 2.23 35.42
N LEU A 5 -29.99 2.27 36.62
CA LEU A 5 -28.59 2.62 36.80
C LEU A 5 -27.64 1.56 36.20
N LYS A 6 -27.91 0.27 36.38
CA LYS A 6 -27.14 -0.81 35.73
C LYS A 6 -27.24 -0.76 34.19
N ALA A 7 -28.41 -0.45 33.63
CA ALA A 7 -28.58 -0.29 32.18
C ALA A 7 -27.78 0.91 31.62
N VAL A 8 -27.79 2.06 32.30
CA VAL A 8 -27.04 3.26 31.87
C VAL A 8 -25.52 3.04 31.99
N TYR A 9 -25.04 2.41 33.08
CA TYR A 9 -23.63 2.06 33.24
C TYR A 9 -23.16 1.02 32.20
N ASN A 10 -23.98 0.02 31.88
CA ASN A 10 -23.67 -0.99 30.87
C ASN A 10 -23.66 -0.41 29.44
N THR A 11 -24.50 0.59 29.17
CA THR A 11 -24.52 1.32 27.88
C THR A 11 -23.29 2.22 27.72
N SER A 12 -22.89 2.92 28.79
CA SER A 12 -21.66 3.73 28.84
C SER A 12 -20.39 2.88 28.68
N GLY A 13 -20.33 1.71 29.33
CA GLY A 13 -19.25 0.74 29.16
C GLY A 13 -19.14 0.20 27.73
N LYS A 14 -20.27 -0.17 27.10
CA LYS A 14 -20.32 -0.61 25.70
C LYS A 14 -19.89 0.49 24.72
N GLN A 15 -20.30 1.74 24.95
CA GLN A 15 -19.87 2.88 24.13
C GLN A 15 -18.37 3.14 24.26
N LYS A 16 -17.81 3.12 25.48
CA LYS A 16 -16.36 3.25 25.71
C LYS A 16 -15.58 2.12 25.05
N ALA A 17 -16.04 0.87 25.14
CA ALA A 17 -15.42 -0.27 24.47
C ALA A 17 -15.45 -0.13 22.94
N LYS A 18 -16.56 0.35 22.37
CA LYS A 18 -16.70 0.63 20.93
C LYS A 18 -15.75 1.73 20.45
N LEU A 19 -15.60 2.80 21.24
CA LEU A 19 -14.65 3.89 20.95
C LEU A 19 -13.20 3.40 21.04
N ALA A 20 -12.85 2.63 22.07
CA ALA A 20 -11.53 2.04 22.21
C ALA A 20 -11.22 1.06 21.07
N ALA A 21 -12.18 0.24 20.64
CA ALA A 21 -12.03 -0.66 19.50
C ALA A 21 -11.78 0.12 18.19
N ARG A 22 -12.51 1.23 17.97
CA ARG A 22 -12.28 2.13 16.84
C ARG A 22 -10.90 2.78 16.88
N ALA A 23 -10.42 3.19 18.05
CA ALA A 23 -9.09 3.78 18.21
C ALA A 23 -7.96 2.75 17.99
N ARG A 24 -8.11 1.52 18.47
CA ARG A 24 -7.15 0.43 18.17
C ARG A 24 -7.13 0.10 16.69
N PHE A 25 -8.30 0.04 16.06
CA PHE A 25 -8.42 -0.20 14.63
C PHE A 25 -7.83 0.95 13.78
N ALA A 26 -8.03 2.19 14.23
CA ALA A 26 -7.37 3.37 13.66
C ALA A 26 -5.86 3.22 13.62
N SER A 27 -5.27 2.98 14.81
CA SER A 27 -3.84 2.79 14.98
C SER A 27 -3.31 1.62 14.16
N PHE A 28 -4.11 0.56 13.98
CA PHE A 28 -3.77 -0.56 13.11
C PHE A 28 -3.63 -0.15 11.64
N MET A 29 -4.57 0.63 11.11
CA MET A 29 -4.51 1.06 9.70
C MET A 29 -3.37 2.06 9.46
N GLU A 30 -2.99 2.83 10.47
CA GLU A 30 -1.97 3.88 10.40
C GLU A 30 -0.56 3.39 10.77
N MET A 31 -0.39 2.17 11.33
CA MET A 31 0.94 1.68 11.73
C MET A 31 1.93 1.71 10.56
N SER A 32 3.23 1.88 10.85
CA SER A 32 4.27 1.89 9.82
C SER A 32 4.36 0.55 9.07
N GLU A 33 4.92 0.58 7.86
CA GLU A 33 5.12 -0.66 7.08
C GLU A 33 6.07 -1.63 7.79
N GLN A 34 7.08 -1.13 8.51
CA GLN A 34 7.97 -1.99 9.32
C GLN A 34 7.19 -2.78 10.38
N LYS A 35 6.35 -2.09 11.16
CA LYS A 35 5.52 -2.73 12.19
C LYS A 35 4.51 -3.70 11.58
N PHE A 36 3.95 -3.35 10.42
CA PHE A 36 3.05 -4.22 9.69
C PHE A 36 3.74 -5.48 9.17
N GLY A 37 4.95 -5.36 8.62
CA GLY A 37 5.78 -6.49 8.21
C GLY A 37 6.11 -7.43 9.37
N HIS A 38 6.51 -6.88 10.52
CA HIS A 38 6.74 -7.65 11.75
C HIS A 38 5.49 -8.41 12.21
N LEU A 39 4.33 -7.75 12.22
CA LEU A 39 3.08 -8.37 12.60
C LEU A 39 2.72 -9.55 11.68
N ILE A 40 2.92 -9.40 10.37
CA ILE A 40 2.68 -10.48 9.41
C ILE A 40 3.61 -11.66 9.70
N ILE A 41 4.91 -11.40 9.90
CA ILE A 41 5.89 -12.44 10.20
C ILE A 41 5.57 -13.16 11.51
N GLU A 42 5.18 -12.43 12.56
CA GLU A 42 4.75 -13.00 13.84
C GLU A 42 3.51 -13.87 13.66
N THR A 43 2.55 -13.41 12.85
CA THR A 43 1.34 -14.17 12.52
C THR A 43 1.66 -15.45 11.76
N GLU A 44 2.60 -15.41 10.81
CA GLU A 44 3.00 -16.56 10.00
C GLU A 44 3.84 -17.58 10.78
N LYS A 45 4.52 -17.13 11.85
CA LYS A 45 5.27 -18.01 12.77
C LYS A 45 4.37 -18.79 13.73
N ASP A 46 3.14 -18.33 13.95
CA ASP A 46 2.17 -18.95 14.85
C ASP A 46 1.94 -20.44 14.49
N PRO A 47 2.04 -21.37 15.46
CA PRO A 47 1.79 -22.79 15.21
C PRO A 47 0.40 -23.07 14.62
N LEU A 48 -0.63 -22.31 15.02
CA LEU A 48 -1.98 -22.44 14.47
C LEU A 48 -2.02 -22.00 13.01
N PHE A 49 -1.25 -20.97 12.64
CA PHE A 49 -1.14 -20.54 11.25
C PHE A 49 -0.50 -21.63 10.38
N LYS A 50 0.56 -22.28 10.86
CA LYS A 50 1.16 -23.43 10.17
C LYS A 50 0.18 -24.59 10.04
N LYS A 51 -0.59 -24.89 11.09
CA LYS A 51 -1.68 -25.88 11.01
C LYS A 51 -2.73 -25.48 9.97
N PHE A 52 -3.05 -24.21 9.80
CA PHE A 52 -4.01 -23.74 8.79
C PHE A 52 -3.48 -23.89 7.36
N LEU A 53 -2.19 -23.63 7.14
CA LEU A 53 -1.57 -23.82 5.83
C LEU A 53 -1.44 -25.29 5.44
N PHE A 54 -1.03 -26.14 6.38
CA PHE A 54 -0.62 -27.53 6.09
C PHE A 54 -1.58 -28.60 6.60
N ALA A 55 -2.76 -28.21 7.10
CA ALA A 55 -3.75 -29.04 7.84
C ALA A 55 -3.72 -30.54 7.47
N GLY A 56 -2.84 -31.24 8.18
CA GLY A 56 -2.80 -32.67 8.46
C GLY A 56 -3.07 -33.64 7.30
N GLY A 57 -2.33 -33.57 6.19
CA GLY A 57 -2.22 -34.69 5.23
C GLY A 57 -3.51 -35.13 4.51
N ARG A 58 -4.68 -34.55 4.81
CA ARG A 58 -5.99 -34.86 4.18
C ARG A 58 -6.27 -34.01 2.95
N GLY A 59 -5.32 -33.21 2.47
CA GLY A 59 -5.47 -32.35 1.29
C GLY A 59 -6.38 -31.12 1.48
N ALA A 60 -7.06 -30.97 2.61
CA ALA A 60 -7.92 -29.84 2.91
C ALA A 60 -7.12 -28.64 3.46
N ARG A 61 -6.63 -27.77 2.56
CA ARG A 61 -5.99 -26.51 2.96
C ARG A 61 -7.03 -25.53 3.51
N LEU A 62 -6.91 -25.15 4.78
CA LEU A 62 -7.75 -24.13 5.42
C LEU A 62 -7.40 -22.72 4.95
N LEU A 63 -6.13 -22.51 4.60
CA LEU A 63 -5.59 -21.20 4.25
C LEU A 63 -4.87 -21.26 2.91
N LYS A 64 -5.19 -20.30 2.04
CA LYS A 64 -4.51 -20.08 0.76
C LYS A 64 -4.14 -18.62 0.60
N TYR A 65 -3.17 -18.33 -0.25
CA TYR A 65 -2.90 -16.98 -0.70
C TYR A 65 -3.69 -16.71 -1.97
N SER A 66 -4.20 -15.49 -2.11
CA SER A 66 -4.85 -15.04 -3.33
C SER A 66 -4.32 -13.68 -3.69
N ARG A 67 -3.59 -13.66 -4.81
CA ARG A 67 -3.01 -12.44 -5.35
C ARG A 67 -4.11 -11.49 -5.78
N PHE A 68 -3.78 -10.21 -5.72
CA PHE A 68 -4.65 -9.20 -6.29
C PHE A 68 -4.52 -9.22 -7.82
N PRO A 69 -5.62 -9.03 -8.58
CA PRO A 69 -5.55 -8.94 -10.03
C PRO A 69 -4.62 -7.82 -10.49
N GLY A 70 -3.72 -8.11 -11.43
CA GLY A 70 -2.75 -7.14 -11.94
C GLY A 70 -1.66 -6.72 -10.93
N ALA A 71 -1.61 -7.36 -9.75
CA ALA A 71 -0.56 -7.08 -8.76
C ALA A 71 0.61 -8.06 -8.88
N SER A 72 1.83 -7.54 -8.84
CA SER A 72 3.07 -8.32 -8.80
C SER A 72 4.04 -7.78 -7.76
N PHE A 73 5.08 -8.54 -7.47
CA PHE A 73 6.26 -8.00 -6.81
C PHE A 73 7.11 -7.21 -7.82
N SER A 74 7.63 -6.05 -7.41
CA SER A 74 8.53 -5.25 -8.26
C SER A 74 9.90 -5.93 -8.36
N SER A 75 10.34 -6.28 -9.57
CA SER A 75 11.66 -6.88 -9.79
C SER A 75 12.82 -5.89 -9.69
N SER A 76 12.55 -4.58 -9.66
CA SER A 76 13.60 -3.57 -9.41
C SER A 76 14.28 -3.73 -8.04
N THR A 77 13.70 -4.52 -7.14
CA THR A 77 14.33 -4.95 -5.88
C THR A 77 15.37 -6.07 -6.07
N ILE A 78 15.29 -6.83 -7.17
CA ILE A 78 16.10 -8.03 -7.45
C ILE A 78 17.06 -7.80 -8.63
N GLU A 79 17.01 -6.64 -9.27
CA GLU A 79 18.26 -6.07 -9.76
C GLU A 79 19.11 -5.86 -8.52
N PHE A 80 19.93 -6.88 -8.22
CA PHE A 80 21.04 -6.82 -7.30
C PHE A 80 21.84 -5.60 -7.70
N ASN A 81 21.49 -4.45 -7.14
CA ASN A 81 22.39 -3.32 -7.14
C ASN A 81 23.60 -3.85 -6.36
N ASP A 82 24.61 -4.35 -7.07
CA ASP A 82 25.95 -4.55 -6.53
C ASP A 82 26.44 -3.24 -5.85
N ALA A 83 25.83 -2.10 -6.20
CA ALA A 83 25.97 -0.81 -5.51
C ALA A 83 25.44 -0.77 -4.06
N LEU A 84 24.45 -1.58 -3.67
CA LEU A 84 23.98 -1.67 -2.27
C LEU A 84 24.78 -2.69 -1.44
N ALA A 85 25.46 -3.64 -2.08
CA ALA A 85 26.44 -4.50 -1.43
C ALA A 85 27.73 -3.72 -1.07
N CYS A 86 27.98 -2.59 -1.73
CA CYS A 86 29.13 -1.72 -1.50
C CYS A 86 28.70 -0.26 -1.23
N GLY A 87 28.13 0.02 -0.05
CA GLY A 87 28.32 1.35 0.57
C GLY A 87 27.29 2.44 0.29
N GLY A 88 25.99 2.16 0.42
CA GLY A 88 24.95 3.19 0.54
C GLY A 88 24.57 3.50 1.99
N GLN A 89 25.29 4.45 2.60
CA GLN A 89 25.17 5.02 3.97
C GLN A 89 25.15 4.06 5.18
N PRO A 90 26.10 4.21 6.13
CA PRO A 90 26.25 3.33 7.28
C PRO A 90 25.28 3.72 8.40
N LEU A 91 24.27 2.89 8.63
CA LEU A 91 23.80 2.63 10.00
C LEU A 91 24.27 1.23 10.36
N ASP A 92 25.54 1.19 10.78
CA ASP A 92 26.17 0.29 11.74
C ASP A 92 25.40 -1.01 12.05
N VAL A 93 25.56 -2.05 11.23
CA VAL A 93 25.32 -3.44 11.65
C VAL A 93 26.29 -4.39 10.96
N GLU A 94 27.52 -4.45 11.48
CA GLU A 94 28.64 -5.28 10.97
C GLU A 94 28.37 -6.81 10.97
N GLY A 95 27.26 -7.29 11.55
CA GLY A 95 26.93 -8.73 11.61
C GLY A 95 26.12 -9.30 10.44
N PHE A 96 25.55 -8.47 9.55
CA PHE A 96 24.52 -8.92 8.58
C PHE A 96 24.99 -9.07 7.13
N SER A 97 26.24 -8.71 6.83
CA SER A 97 26.78 -8.80 5.46
C SER A 97 26.92 -10.27 5.01
N GLU A 98 27.33 -11.16 5.93
CA GLU A 98 27.60 -12.57 5.62
C GLU A 98 26.32 -13.39 5.40
N GLU A 99 25.32 -13.28 6.28
CA GLU A 99 24.02 -13.97 6.11
C GLU A 99 23.29 -13.50 4.85
N ARG A 100 23.37 -12.20 4.54
CA ARG A 100 22.83 -11.65 3.29
C ARG A 100 23.59 -12.18 2.09
N ALA A 101 24.91 -12.15 2.09
CA ALA A 101 25.71 -12.70 0.99
C ALA A 101 25.37 -14.19 0.73
N GLY A 102 25.18 -14.98 1.80
CA GLY A 102 24.72 -16.36 1.72
C GLY A 102 23.31 -16.52 1.14
N ALA A 103 22.36 -15.65 1.54
CA ALA A 103 21.01 -15.64 0.97
C ALA A 103 21.02 -15.28 -0.52
N VAL A 104 21.84 -14.30 -0.92
CA VAL A 104 22.01 -13.88 -2.32
C VAL A 104 22.60 -14.99 -3.17
N ALA A 105 23.63 -15.66 -2.69
CA ALA A 105 24.20 -16.83 -3.35
C ALA A 105 23.15 -17.94 -3.54
N SER A 106 22.32 -18.16 -2.51
CA SER A 106 21.21 -19.12 -2.57
C SER A 106 20.16 -18.72 -3.61
N VAL A 107 19.76 -17.44 -3.69
CA VAL A 107 18.83 -16.94 -4.72
C VAL A 107 19.42 -17.11 -6.13
N ARG A 108 20.71 -16.82 -6.32
CA ARG A 108 21.41 -17.03 -7.60
C ARG A 108 21.41 -18.51 -8.01
N LYS A 109 21.60 -19.43 -7.06
CA LYS A 109 21.55 -20.89 -7.28
C LYS A 109 20.15 -21.39 -7.66
N ILE A 110 19.10 -20.83 -7.04
CA ILE A 110 17.69 -21.16 -7.35
C ILE A 110 17.29 -20.67 -8.74
N GLY A 111 17.81 -19.50 -9.13
CA GLY A 111 17.43 -18.78 -10.34
C GLY A 111 16.22 -17.87 -10.12
N LEU A 112 16.21 -16.72 -10.82
CA LEU A 112 15.23 -15.64 -10.62
C LEU A 112 13.78 -16.09 -10.86
N GLU A 113 13.54 -16.89 -11.90
CA GLU A 113 12.21 -17.40 -12.25
C GLU A 113 11.60 -18.27 -11.13
N LYS A 114 12.39 -19.23 -10.62
CA LYS A 114 11.96 -20.10 -9.53
C LYS A 114 11.81 -19.32 -8.23
N PHE A 115 12.74 -18.40 -7.94
CA PHE A 115 12.67 -17.55 -6.76
C PHE A 115 11.38 -16.72 -6.76
N ARG A 116 11.08 -16.06 -7.87
CA ARG A 116 9.85 -15.30 -8.05
C ARG A 116 8.62 -16.19 -7.85
N LYS A 117 8.54 -17.31 -8.58
CA LYS A 117 7.39 -18.22 -8.54
C LYS A 117 7.10 -18.78 -7.14
N TYR A 118 8.12 -19.19 -6.40
CA TYR A 118 7.92 -19.94 -5.15
C TYR A 118 8.04 -19.10 -3.88
N PHE A 119 8.71 -17.95 -3.91
CA PHE A 119 8.96 -17.14 -2.70
C PHE A 119 8.22 -15.80 -2.71
N LEU A 120 8.01 -15.20 -3.89
CA LEU A 120 7.41 -13.87 -4.01
C LEU A 120 5.95 -13.93 -4.47
N ASP A 121 5.72 -14.70 -5.53
CA ASP A 121 4.45 -14.78 -6.26
C ASP A 121 3.67 -16.07 -5.95
N SER A 122 4.03 -16.79 -4.89
CA SER A 122 3.41 -18.09 -4.58
C SER A 122 1.98 -17.93 -4.06
N GLU A 123 1.01 -18.53 -4.76
CA GLU A 123 -0.38 -18.63 -4.32
C GLU A 123 -0.60 -19.79 -3.34
N GLU A 124 0.32 -20.77 -3.33
CA GLU A 124 0.23 -21.96 -2.51
C GLU A 124 1.44 -22.10 -1.60
N ALA A 125 1.20 -22.25 -0.29
CA ALA A 125 2.26 -22.67 0.62
C ALA A 125 2.67 -24.11 0.29
N LEU A 126 3.93 -24.28 -0.11
CA LEU A 126 4.57 -25.58 -0.22
C LEU A 126 5.29 -25.91 1.08
N GLU A 127 5.34 -27.19 1.43
CA GLU A 127 6.10 -27.64 2.58
C GLU A 127 7.60 -27.36 2.37
N PRO A 128 8.35 -27.01 3.43
CA PRO A 128 9.78 -26.71 3.34
C PRO A 128 10.58 -27.82 2.66
N ALA A 129 10.30 -29.09 2.96
CA ALA A 129 10.96 -30.23 2.34
C ALA A 129 10.76 -30.28 0.81
N LYS A 130 9.54 -29.95 0.35
CA LYS A 130 9.22 -29.93 -1.07
C LYS A 130 9.88 -28.73 -1.77
N LEU A 131 9.98 -27.59 -1.11
CA LEU A 131 10.71 -26.42 -1.61
C LEU A 131 12.21 -26.73 -1.75
N CYS A 132 12.84 -27.34 -0.76
CA CYS A 132 14.24 -27.78 -0.85
C CYS A 132 14.49 -28.68 -2.06
N SER A 133 13.59 -29.66 -2.28
CA SER A 133 13.69 -30.58 -3.41
C SER A 133 13.52 -29.89 -4.77
N ILE A 134 12.53 -29.00 -4.93
CA ILE A 134 12.26 -28.29 -6.20
C ILE A 134 13.37 -27.26 -6.53
N CYS A 135 13.88 -26.59 -5.50
CA CYS A 135 14.88 -25.54 -5.62
C CYS A 135 16.32 -26.07 -5.63
N GLY A 136 16.56 -27.33 -5.24
CA GLY A 136 17.89 -27.92 -5.18
C GLY A 136 18.78 -27.27 -4.11
N ILE A 137 18.18 -26.85 -2.99
CA ILE A 137 18.84 -26.14 -1.90
C ILE A 137 18.70 -26.90 -0.58
N SER A 138 19.66 -26.68 0.32
CA SER A 138 19.61 -27.21 1.69
C SER A 138 18.56 -26.48 2.55
N GLU A 139 18.17 -27.08 3.68
CA GLU A 139 17.26 -26.44 4.65
C GLU A 139 17.83 -25.13 5.21
N HIS A 140 19.15 -25.07 5.39
CA HIS A 140 19.83 -23.85 5.82
C HIS A 140 19.75 -22.75 4.75
N GLU A 141 20.04 -23.07 3.49
CA GLU A 141 19.89 -22.14 2.36
C GLU A 141 18.44 -21.65 2.23
N LEU A 142 17.46 -22.55 2.41
CA LEU A 142 16.04 -22.17 2.40
C LEU A 142 15.70 -21.18 3.53
N ALA A 143 16.22 -21.40 4.74
CA ALA A 143 16.02 -20.50 5.86
C ALA A 143 16.62 -19.10 5.60
N LEU A 144 17.80 -19.02 4.98
CA LEU A 144 18.42 -17.76 4.57
C LEU A 144 17.56 -17.01 3.54
N VAL A 145 17.02 -17.71 2.54
CA VAL A 145 16.15 -17.10 1.53
C VAL A 145 14.84 -16.58 2.13
N ILE A 146 14.21 -17.35 3.02
CA ILE A 146 13.02 -16.90 3.76
C ILE A 146 13.36 -15.69 4.66
N GLY A 147 14.52 -15.72 5.31
CA GLY A 147 15.05 -14.61 6.10
C GLY A 147 15.17 -13.33 5.27
N LEU A 148 15.75 -13.42 4.07
CA LEU A 148 15.86 -12.30 3.14
C LEU A 148 14.50 -11.74 2.72
N VAL A 149 13.54 -12.59 2.34
CA VAL A 149 12.18 -12.14 1.97
C VAL A 149 11.49 -11.42 3.13
N ASN A 150 11.69 -11.91 4.36
CA ASN A 150 11.16 -11.28 5.56
C ASN A 150 11.87 -9.95 5.88
N ASP A 151 13.18 -9.85 5.65
CA ASP A 151 13.94 -8.61 5.82
C ASP A 151 13.46 -7.54 4.83
N ILE A 152 13.26 -7.89 3.56
CA ILE A 152 12.69 -6.99 2.54
C ILE A 152 11.29 -6.51 2.96
N ALA A 153 10.47 -7.41 3.53
CA ALA A 153 9.13 -7.05 3.99
C ALA A 153 9.12 -6.08 5.17
N VAL A 154 10.10 -6.16 6.07
CA VAL A 154 10.21 -5.31 7.27
C VAL A 154 10.94 -4.01 6.97
N ARG A 155 12.07 -4.09 6.25
CA ARG A 155 12.99 -2.98 5.98
C ARG A 155 12.82 -2.44 4.57
N GLY A 156 11.61 -2.47 4.03
CA GLY A 156 11.32 -2.00 2.66
C GLY A 156 11.81 -0.58 2.38
N GLU A 157 11.82 0.30 3.37
CA GLU A 157 12.37 1.67 3.27
C GLU A 157 13.87 1.72 2.93
N PHE A 158 14.64 0.71 3.34
CA PHE A 158 16.07 0.61 3.02
C PHE A 158 16.29 0.22 1.56
N TYR A 159 15.45 -0.68 1.04
CA TYR A 159 15.53 -1.16 -0.33
C TYR A 159 14.91 -0.17 -1.33
N HIS A 160 13.89 0.57 -0.88
CA HIS A 160 13.15 1.52 -1.69
C HIS A 160 12.96 2.82 -0.91
N PRO A 161 14.03 3.62 -0.76
CA PRO A 161 13.91 4.92 -0.11
C PRO A 161 12.94 5.81 -0.89
N SER A 162 12.10 6.51 -0.13
CA SER A 162 11.20 7.52 -0.69
C SER A 162 12.01 8.79 -1.00
N GLY A 163 11.97 9.22 -2.26
CA GLY A 163 12.57 10.49 -2.70
C GLY A 163 11.89 11.70 -2.05
N LEU A 164 10.63 11.54 -1.61
CA LEU A 164 9.88 12.59 -0.92
C LEU A 164 10.43 12.91 0.48
N ASN A 165 11.28 12.05 1.04
CA ASN A 165 11.87 12.24 2.36
C ASN A 165 13.09 13.18 2.32
N GLN A 166 13.63 13.49 1.13
CA GLN A 166 14.77 14.42 0.99
C GLN A 166 14.32 15.89 1.10
N GLU A 167 13.07 16.20 0.77
CA GLU A 167 12.55 17.57 0.68
C GLU A 167 11.66 17.96 1.88
N ALA A 168 11.23 17.01 2.72
CA ALA A 168 10.31 17.24 3.83
C ALA A 168 10.66 16.42 5.08
N GLU A 169 10.36 16.95 6.28
CA GLU A 169 10.38 16.21 7.58
C GLU A 169 9.30 15.10 7.66
N SER A 170 8.91 14.52 6.53
CA SER A 170 7.82 13.56 6.40
C SER A 170 8.37 12.20 5.98
N ASN A 171 8.25 11.21 6.85
CA ASN A 171 8.60 9.82 6.52
C ASN A 171 7.52 9.18 5.64
N TYR A 172 7.63 9.34 4.32
CA TYR A 172 6.82 8.61 3.35
C TYR A 172 7.39 7.22 3.07
N PHE A 173 6.48 6.28 2.82
CA PHE A 173 6.76 4.90 2.45
C PHE A 173 6.35 4.66 1.02
N LYS A 174 7.33 4.41 0.15
CA LYS A 174 7.09 4.00 -1.23
C LYS A 174 6.57 2.57 -1.25
N ILE A 175 5.29 2.37 -1.60
CA ILE A 175 4.64 1.05 -1.46
C ILE A 175 4.54 0.25 -2.76
N ALA A 176 4.41 0.93 -3.91
CA ALA A 176 4.21 0.29 -5.20
C ALA A 176 4.62 1.19 -6.36
N SER A 177 4.94 0.58 -7.49
CA SER A 177 5.03 1.21 -8.80
C SER A 177 3.78 0.90 -9.62
N VAL A 178 3.32 1.85 -10.43
CA VAL A 178 2.19 1.70 -11.34
C VAL A 178 2.68 1.72 -12.78
N ALA A 179 2.29 0.72 -13.55
CA ALA A 179 2.49 0.63 -15.00
C ALA A 179 1.16 0.30 -15.69
N TYR A 180 1.17 0.23 -17.03
CA TYR A 180 0.02 -0.21 -17.82
C TYR A 180 0.45 -1.29 -18.81
N ASP A 181 -0.42 -2.26 -19.06
CA ASP A 181 -0.25 -3.21 -20.14
C ASP A 181 -0.60 -2.61 -21.52
N SER A 182 -0.45 -3.40 -22.58
CA SER A 182 -0.77 -3.02 -23.95
C SER A 182 -2.25 -2.66 -24.17
N GLU A 183 -3.14 -3.19 -23.34
CA GLU A 183 -4.59 -2.91 -23.37
C GLU A 183 -4.95 -1.69 -22.50
N GLY A 184 -3.98 -1.17 -21.76
CA GLY A 184 -4.12 -0.01 -20.90
C GLY A 184 -4.76 -0.33 -19.55
N PHE A 185 -4.73 -1.58 -19.08
CA PHE A 185 -5.07 -1.94 -17.71
C PHE A 185 -3.88 -1.69 -16.78
N PRO A 186 -4.15 -1.28 -15.52
CA PRO A 186 -3.10 -0.97 -14.58
C PRO A 186 -2.42 -2.24 -14.06
N LEU A 187 -1.09 -2.24 -14.10
CA LEU A 187 -0.22 -3.22 -13.47
C LEU A 187 0.40 -2.58 -12.22
N ILE A 188 0.20 -3.19 -11.05
CA ILE A 188 0.65 -2.66 -9.76
C ILE A 188 1.77 -3.55 -9.22
N SER A 189 2.98 -3.02 -9.19
CA SER A 189 4.15 -3.74 -8.68
C SER A 189 4.47 -3.28 -7.27
N PHE A 190 4.14 -4.09 -6.27
CA PHE A 190 4.45 -3.81 -4.86
C PHE A 190 5.92 -4.06 -4.55
N TYR A 191 6.50 -3.18 -3.75
CA TYR A 191 7.88 -3.31 -3.26
C TYR A 191 8.02 -4.24 -2.05
N SER A 192 6.92 -4.55 -1.37
CA SER A 192 6.91 -5.51 -0.27
C SER A 192 6.34 -6.85 -0.73
N PRO A 193 7.07 -7.97 -0.53
CA PRO A 193 6.61 -9.30 -0.94
C PRO A 193 5.27 -9.67 -0.30
N LYS A 194 5.01 -9.19 0.93
CA LYS A 194 3.78 -9.50 1.65
C LYS A 194 2.56 -8.84 1.03
N TYR A 195 2.68 -7.71 0.34
CA TYR A 195 1.57 -7.15 -0.44
C TYR A 195 1.39 -7.88 -1.78
N ALA A 196 2.49 -8.26 -2.44
CA ALA A 196 2.45 -9.01 -3.70
C ALA A 196 1.76 -10.38 -3.55
N GLN A 197 1.98 -11.08 -2.43
CA GLN A 197 1.28 -12.32 -2.07
C GLN A 197 -0.25 -12.16 -1.94
N GLY A 198 -0.73 -10.93 -1.78
CA GLY A 198 -2.15 -10.63 -1.70
C GLY A 198 -2.81 -10.99 -0.37
N ARG A 199 -4.01 -11.55 -0.46
CA ARG A 199 -4.91 -11.83 0.68
C ARG A 199 -4.79 -13.27 1.16
N TYR A 200 -5.03 -13.45 2.44
CA TYR A 200 -5.27 -14.75 3.05
C TYR A 200 -6.73 -15.16 2.80
N ILE A 201 -6.97 -16.24 2.05
CA ILE A 201 -8.29 -16.86 1.92
C ILE A 201 -8.42 -17.96 2.97
N ILE A 202 -9.36 -17.77 3.89
CA ILE A 202 -9.70 -18.74 4.93
C ILE A 202 -10.96 -19.47 4.49
N ASN A 203 -10.88 -20.79 4.31
CA ASN A 203 -12.07 -21.61 4.08
C ASN A 203 -12.80 -21.82 5.42
N ARG A 204 -13.97 -21.18 5.56
CA ARG A 204 -14.76 -21.19 6.78
C ARG A 204 -15.47 -22.52 6.99
N ASP A 205 -15.95 -23.13 5.91
CA ASP A 205 -16.70 -24.38 5.98
C ASP A 205 -15.80 -25.51 6.48
N THR A 206 -14.60 -25.62 5.91
CA THR A 206 -13.62 -26.62 6.35
C THR A 206 -13.09 -26.33 7.76
N LEU A 207 -13.04 -25.05 8.18
CA LEU A 207 -12.66 -24.69 9.54
C LEU A 207 -13.69 -25.18 10.56
N GLU A 208 -14.98 -25.00 10.29
CA GLU A 208 -16.05 -25.46 11.16
C GLU A 208 -16.13 -27.00 11.21
N ASP A 209 -15.91 -27.68 10.08
CA ASP A 209 -15.83 -29.14 10.06
C ASP A 209 -14.64 -29.68 10.86
N LEU A 210 -13.47 -29.04 10.78
CA LEU A 210 -12.30 -29.42 11.56
C LEU A 210 -12.47 -29.17 13.06
N LYS A 211 -13.18 -28.10 13.44
CA LYS A 211 -13.59 -27.88 14.84
C LYS A 211 -14.50 -29.00 15.33
N ARG A 212 -15.51 -29.40 14.54
CA ARG A 212 -16.44 -30.49 14.89
C ARG A 212 -15.77 -31.85 15.00
N SER A 213 -14.79 -32.13 14.13
CA SER A 213 -14.05 -33.40 14.14
C SER A 213 -13.04 -33.55 15.30
N GLY A 214 -12.88 -32.53 16.15
CA GLY A 214 -11.93 -32.56 17.27
C GLY A 214 -10.45 -32.48 16.84
N TYR A 215 -10.16 -32.01 15.62
CA TYR A 215 -8.78 -31.82 15.16
C TYR A 215 -8.03 -30.76 15.99
N PHE A 216 -8.76 -29.75 16.45
CA PHE A 216 -8.25 -28.71 17.35
C PHE A 216 -8.67 -29.02 18.78
N SER A 217 -7.73 -28.87 19.72
CA SER A 217 -8.02 -29.01 21.15
C SER A 217 -8.88 -27.84 21.65
N GLU A 218 -9.64 -28.03 22.74
CA GLU A 218 -10.46 -26.95 23.32
C GLU A 218 -9.64 -25.72 23.73
N ALA A 219 -8.38 -25.92 24.12
CA ALA A 219 -7.43 -24.86 24.44
C ALA A 219 -7.01 -24.02 23.22
N GLU A 220 -7.11 -24.56 22.00
CA GLU A 220 -6.73 -23.87 20.76
C GLU A 220 -7.87 -23.05 20.16
N LEU A 221 -9.13 -23.29 20.57
CA LEU A 221 -10.31 -22.60 20.03
C LEU A 221 -10.24 -21.06 20.16
N PRO A 222 -9.86 -20.48 21.32
CA PRO A 222 -9.71 -19.03 21.44
C PRO A 222 -8.57 -18.49 20.55
N GLY A 223 -7.50 -19.28 20.38
CA GLY A 223 -6.36 -18.95 19.53
C GLY A 223 -6.74 -18.90 18.05
N ILE A 224 -7.62 -19.81 17.61
CA ILE A 224 -8.17 -19.84 16.24
C ILE A 224 -8.95 -18.56 15.94
N GLU A 225 -9.86 -18.16 16.82
CA GLU A 225 -10.64 -16.94 16.63
C GLU A 225 -9.74 -15.70 16.62
N ALA A 226 -8.75 -15.64 17.52
CA ALA A 226 -7.78 -14.56 17.54
C ALA A 226 -6.95 -14.49 16.24
N LEU A 227 -6.51 -15.64 15.72
CA LEU A 227 -5.76 -15.74 14.47
C LEU A 227 -6.61 -15.30 13.28
N VAL A 228 -7.84 -15.81 13.16
CA VAL A 228 -8.77 -15.43 12.09
C VAL A 228 -9.03 -13.92 12.11
N ASN A 229 -9.32 -13.34 13.28
CA ASN A 229 -9.50 -11.89 13.43
C ASN A 229 -8.24 -11.10 13.05
N ARG A 230 -7.05 -11.63 13.32
CA ARG A 230 -5.77 -11.00 12.93
C ARG A 230 -5.59 -11.03 11.42
N LEU A 231 -5.83 -12.18 10.78
CA LEU A 231 -5.75 -12.35 9.32
C LEU A 231 -6.76 -11.46 8.59
N GLU A 232 -7.99 -11.33 9.09
CA GLU A 232 -8.99 -10.42 8.54
C GLU A 232 -8.54 -8.96 8.58
N LYS A 233 -7.95 -8.50 9.69
CA LYS A 233 -7.42 -7.14 9.80
C LYS A 233 -6.28 -6.89 8.82
N ILE A 234 -5.35 -7.85 8.71
CA ILE A 234 -4.26 -7.79 7.73
C ILE A 234 -4.83 -7.71 6.31
N ASN A 235 -5.78 -8.58 5.97
CA ASN A 235 -6.46 -8.57 4.68
C ASN A 235 -7.14 -7.23 4.40
N LEU A 236 -7.84 -6.65 5.37
CA LEU A 236 -8.53 -5.38 5.21
C LEU A 236 -7.54 -4.25 4.87
N ARG A 237 -6.39 -4.18 5.55
CA ARG A 237 -5.34 -3.21 5.22
C ARG A 237 -4.76 -3.43 3.82
N LYS A 238 -4.33 -4.66 3.50
CA LYS A 238 -3.81 -5.00 2.15
C LYS A 238 -4.81 -4.64 1.05
N SER A 239 -6.08 -4.99 1.27
CA SER A 239 -7.18 -4.73 0.35
C SER A 239 -7.45 -3.26 0.13
N THR A 240 -7.48 -2.49 1.22
CA THR A 240 -7.73 -1.04 1.15
C THR A 240 -6.63 -0.36 0.36
N ILE A 241 -5.36 -0.72 0.61
CA ILE A 241 -4.21 -0.16 -0.11
C ILE A 241 -4.25 -0.56 -1.58
N PHE A 242 -4.41 -1.85 -1.89
CA PHE A 242 -4.51 -2.31 -3.28
C PHE A 242 -5.65 -1.63 -4.03
N GLN A 243 -6.84 -1.56 -3.43
CA GLN A 243 -7.99 -0.93 -4.08
C GLN A 243 -7.82 0.58 -4.22
N ALA A 244 -7.17 1.25 -3.27
CA ALA A 244 -6.83 2.67 -3.41
C ALA A 244 -5.93 2.89 -4.62
N VAL A 245 -4.82 2.17 -4.71
CA VAL A 245 -3.85 2.29 -5.83
C VAL A 245 -4.51 1.89 -7.16
N SER A 246 -5.30 0.83 -7.19
CA SER A 246 -6.01 0.38 -8.40
C SER A 246 -7.02 1.41 -8.90
N ASN A 247 -7.84 1.98 -8.00
CA ASN A 247 -8.81 3.00 -8.39
C ASN A 247 -8.13 4.30 -8.81
N ILE A 248 -7.01 4.66 -8.19
CA ILE A 248 -6.17 5.79 -8.62
C ILE A 248 -5.65 5.54 -10.02
N ALA A 249 -5.05 4.38 -10.29
CA ALA A 249 -4.50 4.03 -11.59
C ALA A 249 -5.57 4.03 -12.69
N LEU A 250 -6.77 3.55 -12.39
CA LEU A 250 -7.89 3.60 -13.33
C LEU A 250 -8.41 5.02 -13.57
N ARG A 251 -8.63 5.81 -12.52
CA ARG A 251 -9.27 7.13 -12.64
C ARG A 251 -8.32 8.22 -13.12
N GLN A 252 -7.07 8.16 -12.69
CA GLN A 252 -6.04 9.17 -13.00
C GLN A 252 -5.12 8.72 -14.15
N LYS A 253 -5.58 7.78 -14.99
CA LYS A 253 -4.79 7.21 -16.10
C LYS A 253 -4.18 8.28 -17.01
N ASP A 254 -4.97 9.30 -17.37
CA ASP A 254 -4.53 10.37 -18.27
C ASP A 254 -3.41 11.22 -17.65
N TYR A 255 -3.45 11.44 -16.34
CA TYR A 255 -2.35 12.08 -15.61
C TYR A 255 -1.13 11.17 -15.54
N ILE A 256 -1.29 9.93 -15.08
CA ILE A 256 -0.18 8.99 -14.84
C ILE A 256 0.60 8.71 -16.13
N THR A 257 -0.08 8.65 -17.28
CA THR A 257 0.55 8.40 -18.58
C THR A 257 1.20 9.65 -19.21
N SER A 258 0.74 10.85 -18.88
CA SER A 258 1.21 12.09 -19.51
C SER A 258 2.10 12.96 -18.63
N GLY A 259 2.07 12.76 -17.31
CA GLY A 259 2.68 13.64 -16.31
C GLY A 259 1.99 15.00 -16.16
N ASN A 260 0.96 15.31 -16.96
CA ASN A 260 0.34 16.64 -16.98
C ASN A 260 -0.75 16.76 -15.91
N GLU A 261 -0.49 17.56 -14.86
CA GLU A 261 -1.41 17.81 -13.73
C GLU A 261 -2.79 18.31 -14.16
N CYS A 262 -2.92 18.98 -15.32
CA CYS A 262 -4.21 19.41 -15.86
C CYS A 262 -5.10 18.26 -16.34
N ARG A 263 -4.56 17.04 -16.48
CA ARG A 263 -5.31 15.83 -16.82
C ARG A 263 -5.78 15.04 -15.59
N LEU A 264 -5.51 15.53 -14.39
CA LEU A 264 -6.12 14.98 -13.19
C LEU A 264 -7.65 15.19 -13.21
N VAL A 265 -8.37 14.19 -12.75
CA VAL A 265 -9.83 14.25 -12.59
C VAL A 265 -10.20 14.31 -11.12
N GLU A 266 -11.34 14.94 -10.81
CA GLU A 266 -11.81 15.06 -9.43
C GLU A 266 -12.02 13.66 -8.84
N PHE A 267 -11.34 13.39 -7.73
CA PHE A 267 -11.48 12.15 -7.02
C PHE A 267 -11.30 12.39 -5.53
N THR A 268 -12.21 11.88 -4.71
CA THR A 268 -12.18 12.10 -3.26
C THR A 268 -12.01 10.78 -2.53
N GLN A 269 -11.38 10.83 -1.35
CA GLN A 269 -11.28 9.65 -0.47
C GLN A 269 -12.67 9.12 -0.07
N LYS A 270 -13.67 10.00 0.01
CA LYS A 270 -15.08 9.62 0.24
C LYS A 270 -15.68 8.85 -0.94
N ALA A 271 -15.37 9.26 -2.17
CA ALA A 271 -15.78 8.51 -3.35
C ALA A 271 -15.12 7.12 -3.37
N LEU A 272 -13.82 7.05 -3.06
CA LEU A 272 -13.10 5.77 -2.94
C LEU A 272 -13.70 4.89 -1.82
N SER A 273 -14.01 5.46 -0.66
CA SER A 273 -14.56 4.72 0.48
C SER A 273 -15.91 4.11 0.14
N ALA A 274 -16.75 4.83 -0.63
CA ALA A 274 -18.02 4.32 -1.13
C ALA A 274 -17.84 3.14 -2.13
N VAL A 275 -16.83 3.20 -3.00
CA VAL A 275 -16.51 2.11 -3.94
C VAL A 275 -16.00 0.86 -3.20
N ILE A 276 -15.15 1.05 -2.19
CA ILE A 276 -14.56 -0.06 -1.42
C ILE A 276 -15.54 -0.65 -0.40
N GLY A 277 -16.52 0.12 0.06
CA GLY A 277 -17.43 -0.28 1.13
C GLY A 277 -16.82 -0.17 2.54
N VAL A 278 -15.88 0.76 2.73
CA VAL A 278 -15.25 1.06 4.04
C VAL A 278 -15.51 2.51 4.44
N ASP A 279 -15.32 2.82 5.71
CA ASP A 279 -15.40 4.20 6.20
C ASP A 279 -14.25 5.07 5.66
N SER A 280 -14.53 6.34 5.37
CA SER A 280 -13.51 7.26 4.82
C SER A 280 -12.29 7.42 5.73
N SER A 281 -12.44 7.27 7.05
CA SER A 281 -11.31 7.30 7.99
C SER A 281 -10.39 6.08 7.85
N ILE A 282 -10.90 4.94 7.38
CA ILE A 282 -10.10 3.74 7.11
C ILE A 282 -9.23 3.97 5.88
N VAL A 283 -9.82 4.52 4.81
CA VAL A 283 -9.09 4.89 3.59
C VAL A 283 -7.99 5.89 3.93
N SER A 284 -8.35 7.00 4.59
CA SER A 284 -7.42 8.07 4.96
C SER A 284 -6.22 7.55 5.75
N ARG A 285 -6.45 6.71 6.76
CA ARG A 285 -5.38 6.10 7.56
C ARG A 285 -4.56 5.08 6.79
N ALA A 286 -5.22 4.27 5.96
CA ALA A 286 -4.54 3.27 5.14
C ALA A 286 -3.53 3.93 4.20
N ILE A 287 -3.88 5.05 3.56
CA ILE A 287 -3.02 5.75 2.59
C ILE A 287 -2.06 6.77 3.23
N TYR A 288 -2.18 7.01 4.54
CA TYR A 288 -1.37 8.00 5.24
C TYR A 288 0.13 7.66 5.12
N LYS A 289 0.92 8.70 4.79
CA LYS A 289 2.38 8.62 4.58
C LYS A 289 2.80 7.53 3.59
N LYS A 290 1.98 7.26 2.57
CA LYS A 290 2.32 6.33 1.49
C LYS A 290 2.40 7.04 0.17
N SER A 291 3.28 6.52 -0.67
CA SER A 291 3.56 7.03 -2.00
C SER A 291 3.63 5.89 -3.01
N VAL A 292 3.42 6.25 -4.27
CA VAL A 292 3.56 5.35 -5.41
C VAL A 292 4.52 5.96 -6.41
N GLU A 293 5.27 5.09 -7.08
CA GLU A 293 6.13 5.45 -8.20
C GLU A 293 5.32 5.36 -9.50
N LEU A 294 5.48 6.35 -10.36
CA LEU A 294 4.81 6.46 -11.65
C LEU A 294 5.68 5.88 -12.77
N PRO A 295 5.12 5.63 -13.97
CA PRO A 295 5.88 5.07 -15.10
C PRO A 295 7.10 5.91 -15.53
N ASP A 296 7.07 7.21 -15.26
CA ASP A 296 8.18 8.15 -15.54
C ASP A 296 9.26 8.16 -14.45
N GLY A 297 9.14 7.29 -13.44
CA GLY A 297 10.03 7.20 -12.29
C GLY A 297 9.78 8.24 -11.20
N THR A 298 8.81 9.13 -11.38
CA THR A 298 8.47 10.12 -10.35
C THR A 298 7.69 9.49 -9.21
N GLU A 299 7.98 9.92 -7.99
CA GLU A 299 7.26 9.47 -6.80
C GLU A 299 6.22 10.51 -6.38
N LYS A 300 4.99 10.07 -6.11
CA LYS A 300 3.91 10.93 -5.63
C LYS A 300 3.24 10.34 -4.38
N PRO A 301 2.90 11.17 -3.38
CA PRO A 301 2.03 10.77 -2.29
C PRO A 301 0.71 10.22 -2.82
N ILE A 302 0.16 9.18 -2.20
CA ILE A 302 -1.16 8.65 -2.59
C ILE A 302 -2.26 9.74 -2.44
N SER A 303 -2.11 10.65 -1.47
CA SER A 303 -3.01 11.78 -1.26
C SER A 303 -3.08 12.74 -2.47
N PHE A 304 -2.02 12.85 -3.28
CA PHE A 304 -1.97 13.73 -4.46
C PHE A 304 -3.04 13.36 -5.49
N PHE A 305 -3.38 12.07 -5.61
CA PHE A 305 -4.34 11.56 -6.58
C PHE A 305 -5.80 11.75 -6.18
N PHE A 306 -6.06 12.47 -5.09
CA PHE A 306 -7.39 12.86 -4.64
C PHE A 306 -7.60 14.38 -4.72
N PRO A 307 -7.47 14.98 -5.91
CA PRO A 307 -7.59 16.43 -6.06
C PRO A 307 -9.03 16.87 -5.82
N SER A 308 -9.18 17.96 -5.06
CA SER A 308 -10.42 18.71 -5.00
C SER A 308 -10.62 19.55 -6.27
N LYS A 309 -11.84 20.05 -6.49
CA LYS A 309 -12.09 21.03 -7.57
C LYS A 309 -11.17 22.25 -7.49
N GLN A 310 -10.80 22.65 -6.27
CA GLN A 310 -9.92 23.79 -6.03
C GLN A 310 -8.47 23.49 -6.44
N ASP A 311 -8.01 22.27 -6.21
CA ASP A 311 -6.68 21.81 -6.65
C ASP A 311 -6.61 21.78 -8.17
N LEU A 312 -7.62 21.20 -8.83
CA LEU A 312 -7.70 21.19 -10.31
C LEU A 312 -7.68 22.60 -10.89
N CYS A 313 -8.46 23.53 -10.28
CA CYS A 313 -8.47 24.93 -10.67
C CYS A 313 -7.06 25.55 -10.54
N SER A 314 -6.37 25.27 -9.44
CA SER A 314 -5.02 25.75 -9.18
C SER A 314 -4.00 25.21 -10.19
N PHE A 315 -4.05 23.93 -10.55
CA PHE A 315 -3.19 23.34 -11.58
C PHE A 315 -3.40 24.02 -12.94
N MET A 316 -4.65 24.17 -13.38
CA MET A 316 -4.96 24.83 -14.64
C MET A 316 -4.56 26.31 -14.66
N ILE A 317 -4.73 27.04 -13.54
CA ILE A 317 -4.29 28.43 -13.42
C ILE A 317 -2.76 28.53 -13.54
N ARG A 318 -2.04 27.61 -12.90
CA ARG A 318 -0.56 27.57 -12.94
C ARG A 318 -0.06 27.31 -14.36
N ASP A 319 -0.65 26.35 -15.06
CA ASP A 319 -0.34 26.04 -16.47
C ASP A 319 -0.58 27.26 -17.38
N LEU A 320 -1.76 27.88 -17.27
CA LEU A 320 -2.10 29.07 -18.05
C LEU A 320 -1.16 30.26 -17.80
N ILE A 321 -0.70 30.43 -16.55
CA ILE A 321 0.21 31.51 -16.16
C ILE A 321 1.66 31.19 -16.54
N GLY A 322 2.07 29.92 -16.49
CA GLY A 322 3.38 29.47 -16.98
C GLY A 322 3.55 29.71 -18.48
N GLY A 323 2.48 29.53 -19.27
CA GLY A 323 2.45 29.82 -20.70
C GLY A 323 2.04 31.25 -21.08
N GLU A 324 1.86 32.18 -20.12
CA GLU A 324 1.35 33.52 -20.42
C GLU A 324 2.43 34.41 -21.08
N THR A 325 2.23 34.79 -22.36
CA THR A 325 3.09 35.80 -23.03
C THR A 325 2.78 37.22 -22.57
N SER A 326 1.54 37.47 -22.13
CA SER A 326 1.11 38.71 -21.50
C SER A 326 0.27 38.37 -20.28
N ALA A 327 0.43 39.15 -19.20
CA ALA A 327 -0.25 38.88 -17.94
C ALA A 327 -1.77 38.75 -18.15
N LEU A 328 -2.34 37.62 -17.73
CA LEU A 328 -3.76 37.34 -17.86
C LEU A 328 -4.52 37.88 -16.64
N SER A 329 -5.63 38.59 -16.88
CA SER A 329 -6.53 39.00 -15.81
C SER A 329 -7.34 37.81 -15.30
N ASP A 330 -7.79 37.86 -14.05
CA ASP A 330 -8.59 36.77 -13.45
C ASP A 330 -9.89 36.50 -14.26
N ASP A 331 -10.49 37.52 -14.90
CA ASP A 331 -11.66 37.32 -15.78
C ASP A 331 -11.28 36.61 -17.10
N ARG A 332 -10.09 36.89 -17.64
CA ARG A 332 -9.61 36.22 -18.85
C ARG A 332 -9.26 34.76 -18.55
N ILE A 333 -8.60 34.48 -17.42
CA ILE A 333 -8.33 33.12 -16.94
C ILE A 333 -9.65 32.36 -16.79
N ARG A 334 -10.65 32.95 -16.12
CA ARG A 334 -11.99 32.37 -15.98
C ARG A 334 -12.61 31.97 -17.32
N LYS A 335 -12.56 32.86 -18.33
CA LYS A 335 -13.09 32.58 -19.67
C LYS A 335 -12.34 31.43 -20.36
N ILE A 336 -11.03 31.37 -20.21
CA ILE A 336 -10.20 30.31 -20.78
C ILE A 336 -10.51 28.95 -20.12
N LEU A 337 -10.64 28.91 -18.78
CA LEU A 337 -11.02 27.70 -18.05
C LEU A 337 -12.38 27.16 -18.50
N ALA A 338 -13.38 28.04 -18.64
CA ALA A 338 -14.70 27.66 -19.12
C ALA A 338 -14.67 27.16 -20.58
N GLY A 339 -13.93 27.84 -21.47
CA GLY A 339 -13.90 27.52 -22.89
C GLY A 339 -13.03 26.32 -23.27
N ARG A 340 -11.84 26.16 -22.67
CA ARG A 340 -10.87 25.12 -23.03
C ARG A 340 -10.98 23.85 -22.18
N HIS A 341 -11.31 24.01 -20.90
CA HIS A 341 -11.30 22.90 -19.93
C HIS A 341 -12.71 22.54 -19.43
N ASN A 342 -13.75 23.17 -19.98
CA ASN A 342 -15.14 23.04 -19.54
C ASN A 342 -15.30 23.25 -18.01
N PHE A 343 -14.44 24.10 -17.43
CA PHE A 343 -14.34 24.29 -15.99
C PHE A 343 -14.95 25.64 -15.60
N VAL A 344 -16.22 25.60 -15.19
CA VAL A 344 -17.01 26.80 -14.90
C VAL A 344 -16.79 27.23 -13.46
N VAL A 345 -16.12 28.37 -13.27
CA VAL A 345 -15.86 28.96 -11.95
C VAL A 345 -16.11 30.46 -11.91
N SER A 346 -16.31 30.99 -10.71
CA SER A 346 -16.45 32.43 -10.50
C SER A 346 -15.08 33.12 -10.56
N ARG A 347 -15.08 34.43 -10.88
CA ARG A 347 -13.85 35.25 -10.82
C ARG A 347 -13.23 35.26 -9.42
N ARG A 348 -14.04 35.23 -8.37
CA ARG A 348 -13.57 35.16 -6.96
C ARG A 348 -12.86 33.84 -6.68
N THR A 349 -13.38 32.74 -7.21
CA THR A 349 -12.77 31.40 -7.09
C THR A 349 -11.39 31.37 -7.77
N VAL A 350 -11.27 31.93 -8.97
CA VAL A 350 -9.98 32.07 -9.66
C VAL A 350 -8.99 32.89 -8.83
N ALA A 351 -9.42 34.02 -8.29
CA ALA A 351 -8.56 34.85 -7.43
C ALA A 351 -8.13 34.13 -6.15
N LEU A 352 -9.03 33.33 -5.54
CA LEU A 352 -8.73 32.51 -4.36
C LEU A 352 -7.70 31.41 -4.68
N CYS A 353 -7.94 30.61 -5.72
CA CYS A 353 -7.04 29.53 -6.15
C CYS A 353 -5.65 30.09 -6.50
N ARG A 354 -5.60 31.24 -7.19
CA ARG A 354 -4.36 31.95 -7.50
C ARG A 354 -3.61 32.35 -6.22
N LYS A 355 -4.31 32.93 -5.25
CA LYS A 355 -3.73 33.36 -3.97
C LYS A 355 -3.16 32.17 -3.19
N GLU A 356 -3.90 31.07 -3.10
CA GLU A 356 -3.45 29.85 -2.41
C GLU A 356 -2.28 29.16 -3.10
N SER A 357 -2.21 29.26 -4.43
CA SER A 357 -1.06 28.78 -5.21
C SER A 357 0.17 29.69 -5.10
N GLY A 358 0.13 30.74 -4.29
CA GLY A 358 1.24 31.71 -4.15
C GLY A 358 1.48 32.56 -5.40
N ILE A 359 0.51 32.62 -6.32
CA ILE A 359 0.68 33.33 -7.59
C ILE A 359 0.28 34.79 -7.43
N ASP A 360 1.16 35.69 -7.88
CA ASP A 360 0.97 37.13 -7.81
C ASP A 360 -0.25 37.66 -8.55
N THR A 361 -0.72 38.85 -8.17
CA THR A 361 -1.85 39.50 -8.84
C THR A 361 -1.51 39.94 -10.26
N TYR A 362 -2.54 40.10 -11.11
CA TYR A 362 -2.38 40.60 -12.48
C TYR A 362 -1.49 41.86 -12.57
N ILE A 363 -1.65 42.81 -11.64
CA ILE A 363 -0.89 44.08 -11.66
C ILE A 363 0.60 43.81 -11.45
N VAL A 364 0.94 42.99 -10.48
CA VAL A 364 2.34 42.62 -10.17
C VAL A 364 2.94 41.84 -11.33
N ARG A 365 2.24 40.81 -11.81
CA ARG A 365 2.66 39.98 -12.95
C ARG A 365 2.82 40.77 -14.26
N ARG A 366 2.00 41.81 -14.45
CA ARG A 366 2.10 42.72 -15.60
C ARG A 366 3.30 43.66 -15.48
N LYS A 367 3.59 44.16 -14.28
CA LYS A 367 4.75 45.03 -14.03
C LYS A 367 6.07 44.28 -14.20
N ALA A 368 6.16 43.04 -13.73
CA ALA A 368 7.36 42.22 -13.84
C ALA A 368 7.72 41.80 -15.29
N ARG A 369 6.79 41.98 -16.25
CA ARG A 369 6.96 41.61 -17.67
C ARG A 369 7.01 42.82 -18.61
N LYS A 370 6.95 44.03 -18.04
CA LYS A 370 7.31 45.27 -18.74
C LYS A 370 8.78 45.52 -18.49
#